data_AF-A0A6J1P7D4-F1
#
_entry.id   AF-A0A6J1P7D4-F1
#
_cell.length_a   1.000
_cell.length_b   1.000
_cell.length_c   1.000
_cell.angle_alpha   90.00
_cell.angle_beta   90.00
_cell.angle_gamma   90.00
#
_symmetry.space_group_name_H-M   'P 1'
#
loop_
_entity.id
_entity.type
_entity.pdbx_description
1 polymer ?
#
loop_
_entity_poly.entity_id
_entity_poly.type
_entity_poly.pdbx_seq_one_letter_code
_entity_poly.pdbx_strand_id
1 'polypeptide(L)'
;MIATCCAGASAPVLESAEVTVERAVFARLYLHVLFPNGDGDIARDQVLSDHIRRLATSTSAASVGVPVRHLWAAPFPHAMLQLRYLPVYRTPRDKVTCVLRCVRSLVSTLALTDGSPKE
;
A
#
# COMPACT_ATOMS: atom_id res chain seq x y z
N MET A 1 27.34 -10.37 18.50
CA MET A 1 26.66 -10.43 19.81
C MET A 1 25.19 -10.84 19.68
N ILE A 2 24.36 -10.20 18.84
CA ILE A 2 22.94 -10.59 18.66
C ILE A 2 22.78 -12.00 18.03
N ALA A 3 23.58 -12.34 17.01
CA ALA A 3 23.49 -13.63 16.32
C ALA A 3 23.77 -14.86 17.21
N THR A 4 24.55 -14.69 18.29
CA THR A 4 24.93 -15.80 19.18
C THR A 4 23.85 -16.09 20.23
N CYS A 5 23.00 -15.13 20.58
CA CYS A 5 21.95 -15.30 21.59
C CYS A 5 20.70 -16.02 21.06
N CYS A 6 20.49 -16.06 19.75
CA CYS A 6 19.27 -16.59 19.13
C CYS A 6 19.41 -18.01 18.56
N ALA A 7 20.53 -18.70 18.82
CA ALA A 7 20.87 -19.99 18.20
C ALA A 7 19.89 -21.16 18.49
N GLY A 8 18.91 -20.97 19.38
CA GLY A 8 17.84 -21.93 19.67
C GLY A 8 16.42 -21.34 19.62
N ALA A 9 16.25 -20.13 19.07
CA ALA A 9 14.93 -19.49 19.00
C ALA A 9 14.06 -20.13 17.90
N SER A 10 12.77 -20.29 18.18
CA SER A 10 11.82 -20.80 17.19
C SER A 10 11.53 -19.75 16.11
N ALA A 11 11.12 -20.21 14.92
CA ALA A 11 10.76 -19.33 13.80
C ALA A 11 9.81 -18.16 14.17
N PRO A 12 8.71 -18.35 14.93
CA PRO A 12 7.83 -17.24 15.29
C PRO A 12 8.49 -16.23 16.24
N VAL A 13 9.41 -16.68 17.10
CA VAL A 13 10.16 -15.78 18.00
C VAL A 13 11.15 -14.93 17.19
N LEU A 14 11.83 -15.53 16.21
CA LEU A 14 12.72 -14.81 15.30
C LEU A 14 11.96 -13.77 14.47
N GLU A 15 10.82 -14.14 13.90
CA GLU A 15 9.97 -13.21 13.15
C GLU A 15 9.48 -12.03 14.03
N SER A 16 9.06 -12.32 15.27
CA SER A 16 8.65 -11.29 16.22
C SER A 16 9.81 -10.34 16.56
N ALA A 17 11.02 -10.88 16.72
CA ALA A 17 12.22 -10.08 16.94
C ALA A 17 12.53 -9.16 15.74
N GLU A 18 12.46 -9.68 14.51
CA GLU A 18 12.66 -8.89 13.29
C GLU A 18 11.67 -7.73 13.18
N VAL A 19 10.37 -7.99 13.39
CA VAL A 19 9.33 -6.96 13.39
C VAL A 19 9.59 -5.90 14.47
N THR A 20 10.05 -6.34 15.64
CA THR A 20 10.33 -5.44 16.76
C THR A 20 11.52 -4.53 16.45
N VAL A 21 12.59 -5.08 15.88
CA VAL A 21 13.77 -4.33 15.44
C VAL A 21 13.40 -3.35 14.33
N GLU A 22 12.64 -3.78 13.32
CA GLU A 22 12.16 -2.90 12.24
C GLU A 22 11.39 -1.69 12.80
N ARG A 23 10.42 -1.95 13.70
CA ARG A 23 9.64 -0.88 14.36
C ARG A 23 10.53 0.07 15.15
N ALA A 24 11.48 -0.44 15.91
CA ALA A 24 12.39 0.38 16.71
C ALA A 24 13.29 1.26 15.83
N VAL A 25 13.81 0.73 14.72
CA VAL A 25 14.64 1.46 13.76
C VAL A 25 13.83 2.54 13.06
N PHE A 26 12.68 2.20 12.48
CA PHE A 26 11.85 3.14 11.76
C PHE A 26 11.17 4.18 12.67
N ALA A 27 10.94 3.88 13.96
CA ALA A 27 10.49 4.89 14.91
C ALA A 27 11.42 6.11 14.98
N ARG A 28 12.72 5.93 14.70
CA ARG A 28 13.75 6.97 14.75
C ARG A 28 14.15 7.48 13.37
N LEU A 29 14.24 6.60 12.38
CA LEU A 29 14.81 6.91 11.07
C LEU A 29 13.78 7.21 9.98
N TYR A 30 12.47 7.07 10.27
CA TYR A 30 11.42 7.13 9.25
C TYR A 30 11.56 8.28 8.26
N LEU A 31 11.66 9.53 8.74
CA LEU A 31 11.71 10.69 7.84
C LEU A 31 12.99 10.74 7.01
N HIS A 32 14.13 10.34 7.57
CA HIS A 32 15.41 10.33 6.86
C HIS A 32 15.44 9.24 5.77
N VAL A 33 14.80 8.10 6.02
CA VAL A 33 14.71 7.00 5.06
C VAL A 33 13.65 7.26 4.00
N LEU A 34 12.52 7.88 4.38
CA LEU A 34 11.43 8.19 3.46
C LEU A 34 11.76 9.37 2.54
N PHE A 35 12.47 10.37 3.05
CA PHE A 35 12.86 11.58 2.33
C PHE A 35 14.38 11.79 2.39
N PRO A 36 15.19 10.92 1.74
CA PRO A 36 16.65 11.02 1.77
C PRO A 36 17.18 12.32 1.16
N ASN A 37 16.43 12.94 0.25
CA ASN A 37 16.75 14.25 -0.34
C ASN A 37 15.98 15.39 0.35
N GLY A 38 15.31 15.13 1.47
CA GLY A 38 14.55 16.11 2.24
C GLY A 38 13.44 16.77 1.41
N ASP A 39 13.44 18.10 1.37
CA ASP A 39 12.41 18.91 0.71
C ASP A 39 12.27 18.59 -0.78
N GLY A 40 13.32 18.10 -1.44
CA GLY A 40 13.25 17.68 -2.84
C GLY A 40 12.27 16.52 -3.06
N ASP A 41 12.20 15.57 -2.12
CA ASP A 41 11.25 14.46 -2.20
C ASP A 41 9.83 14.94 -1.86
N ILE A 42 9.68 15.80 -0.85
CA ILE A 42 8.38 16.40 -0.45
C ILE A 42 7.78 17.20 -1.62
N ALA A 43 8.59 18.01 -2.30
CA ALA A 43 8.15 18.80 -3.45
C ALA A 43 7.70 17.90 -4.61
N ARG A 44 8.41 16.79 -4.88
CA ARG A 44 8.00 15.81 -5.90
C ARG A 44 6.66 15.15 -5.54
N ASP A 45 6.46 14.78 -4.28
CA ASP A 45 5.21 14.19 -3.80
C ASP A 45 4.03 15.17 -3.92
N GLN A 46 4.25 16.46 -3.66
CA GLN A 46 3.24 17.50 -3.84
C GLN A 46 2.85 17.66 -5.32
N VAL A 47 3.84 17.77 -6.22
CA VAL A 47 3.59 17.86 -7.67
C VAL A 47 2.82 16.64 -8.18
N LEU A 48 3.20 15.43 -7.75
CA LEU A 48 2.50 14.21 -8.12
C LEU A 48 1.06 14.20 -7.58
N SER A 49 0.88 14.55 -6.31
CA SER A 49 -0.44 14.59 -5.66
C SER A 49 -1.39 15.57 -6.35
N ASP A 50 -0.91 16.75 -6.71
CA ASP A 50 -1.69 17.76 -7.42
C ASP A 50 -2.01 17.32 -8.85
N HIS A 51 -1.05 16.68 -9.53
CA HIS A 51 -1.28 16.12 -10.87
C HIS A 51 -2.37 15.05 -10.85
N ILE A 52 -2.30 14.08 -9.93
CA ILE A 52 -3.32 13.03 -9.77
C ILE A 52 -4.68 13.65 -9.48
N ARG A 53 -4.75 14.67 -8.61
CA ARG A 53 -6.01 15.36 -8.27
C ARG A 53 -6.63 16.02 -9.50
N ARG A 54 -5.85 16.71 -10.32
CA ARG A 54 -6.33 17.36 -11.56
C ARG A 54 -6.74 16.33 -12.62
N LEU A 55 -6.00 15.24 -12.73
CA LEU A 55 -6.35 14.16 -13.66
C LEU A 55 -7.68 13.53 -13.25
N ALA A 56 -7.88 13.25 -11.97
CA ALA A 56 -9.09 12.65 -11.43
C ALA A 56 -10.38 13.44 -11.74
N THR A 57 -10.32 14.77 -11.90
CA THR A 57 -11.49 15.58 -12.27
C THR A 57 -11.88 15.48 -13.75
N SER A 58 -10.99 14.98 -14.60
CA SER A 58 -11.19 14.89 -16.06
C SER A 58 -11.16 13.47 -16.61
N THR A 59 -10.90 12.47 -15.77
CA THR A 59 -10.93 11.05 -16.12
C THR A 59 -12.19 10.34 -15.66
N SER A 60 -12.59 9.30 -16.39
CA SER A 60 -13.59 8.32 -15.96
C SER A 60 -12.97 6.92 -15.93
N ALA A 61 -13.61 5.98 -15.23
CA ALA A 61 -13.17 4.58 -15.22
C ALA A 61 -13.10 3.99 -16.64
N ALA A 62 -14.05 4.36 -17.51
CA ALA A 62 -14.03 3.97 -18.91
C ALA A 62 -12.84 4.57 -19.68
N SER A 63 -12.52 5.85 -19.47
CA SER A 63 -11.43 6.52 -20.20
C SER A 63 -10.04 5.98 -19.83
N VAL A 64 -9.89 5.37 -18.64
CA VAL A 64 -8.64 4.74 -18.18
C VAL A 64 -8.58 3.24 -18.47
N GLY A 65 -9.54 2.70 -19.23
CA GLY A 65 -9.51 1.32 -19.72
C GLY A 65 -10.10 0.28 -18.77
N VAL A 66 -10.91 0.68 -17.77
CA VAL A 66 -11.66 -0.30 -16.96
C VAL A 66 -12.69 -1.00 -17.87
N PRO A 67 -12.67 -2.35 -17.96
CA PRO A 67 -13.62 -3.08 -18.79
C PRO A 67 -15.07 -2.80 -18.38
N VAL A 68 -15.98 -2.73 -19.35
CA VAL A 68 -17.42 -2.42 -19.13
C VAL A 68 -18.02 -3.28 -18.02
N ARG A 69 -17.70 -4.58 -18.01
CA ARG A 69 -18.18 -5.52 -16.98
C ARG A 69 -17.80 -5.13 -15.56
N HIS A 70 -16.74 -4.35 -15.33
CA HIS A 70 -16.29 -3.94 -13.99
C HIS A 70 -16.61 -2.48 -13.66
N LEU A 71 -17.24 -1.72 -14.57
CA LEU A 71 -17.53 -0.29 -14.35
C LEU A 71 -18.49 -0.05 -13.18
N TRP A 72 -19.36 -1.01 -12.85
CA TRP A 72 -20.28 -0.93 -11.71
C TRP A 72 -19.56 -0.81 -10.37
N ALA A 73 -18.34 -1.34 -10.27
CA ALA A 73 -17.55 -1.33 -9.04
C ALA A 73 -16.63 -0.11 -8.95
N ALA A 74 -16.38 0.59 -10.06
CA ALA A 74 -15.53 1.76 -10.08
C ALA A 74 -16.16 2.88 -9.23
N PRO A 75 -15.37 3.63 -8.43
CA PRO A 75 -13.90 3.72 -8.41
C PRO A 75 -13.21 2.73 -7.45
N PHE A 76 -13.87 1.62 -7.08
CA PHE A 76 -13.37 0.59 -6.16
C PHE A 76 -13.16 1.12 -4.73
N PRO A 77 -14.22 1.61 -4.06
CA PRO A 77 -14.10 2.37 -2.81
C PRO A 77 -13.41 1.62 -1.67
N HIS A 78 -13.62 0.29 -1.55
CA HIS A 78 -12.94 -0.51 -0.53
C HIS A 78 -11.42 -0.59 -0.74
N ALA A 79 -10.98 -0.76 -1.99
CA ALA A 79 -9.56 -0.76 -2.33
C ALA A 79 -8.94 0.62 -2.08
N MET A 80 -9.61 1.68 -2.52
CA MET A 80 -9.18 3.06 -2.25
C MET A 80 -9.04 3.33 -0.75
N LEU A 81 -9.98 2.85 0.08
CA LEU A 81 -9.91 3.01 1.53
C LEU A 81 -8.66 2.36 2.12
N GLN A 82 -8.27 1.16 1.66
CA GLN A 82 -7.03 0.53 2.12
C GLN A 82 -5.81 1.42 1.81
N LEU A 83 -5.72 1.93 0.58
CA LEU A 83 -4.62 2.80 0.14
C LEU A 83 -4.54 4.11 0.94
N ARG A 84 -5.67 4.67 1.39
CA ARG A 84 -5.70 5.90 2.22
C ARG A 84 -5.01 5.74 3.57
N TYR A 85 -4.84 4.51 4.08
CA TYR A 85 -4.10 4.25 5.32
C TYR A 85 -2.58 4.18 5.14
N LEU A 86 -2.07 4.13 3.91
CA LEU A 86 -0.64 3.99 3.62
C LEU A 86 0.26 5.03 4.36
N PRO A 87 -0.12 6.32 4.49
CA PRO A 87 0.70 7.31 5.19
C PRO A 87 0.76 7.10 6.71
N VAL A 88 -0.20 6.38 7.30
CA VAL A 88 -0.26 6.11 8.74
C VAL A 88 0.85 5.13 9.17
N TYR A 89 1.20 4.19 8.29
CA TYR A 89 2.21 3.19 8.57
C TYR A 89 3.63 3.73 8.40
N ARG A 90 4.49 3.48 9.40
CA ARG A 90 5.89 3.91 9.39
C ARG A 90 6.87 2.82 8.97
N THR A 91 6.53 1.55 9.18
CA THR A 91 7.40 0.44 8.79
C THR A 91 7.18 0.07 7.32
N PRO A 92 8.22 -0.35 6.60
CA PRO A 92 8.09 -0.88 5.25
C PRO A 92 7.13 -2.07 5.19
N ARG A 93 7.22 -3.01 6.14
CA ARG A 93 6.35 -4.18 6.20
C ARG A 93 4.86 -3.83 6.30
N ASP A 94 4.50 -2.87 7.14
CA ASP A 94 3.09 -2.45 7.29
C ASP A 94 2.60 -1.69 6.04
N LYS A 95 3.46 -0.85 5.42
CA LYS A 95 3.14 -0.19 4.14
C LYS A 95 2.87 -1.20 3.03
N VAL A 96 3.72 -2.21 2.86
CA VAL A 96 3.52 -3.28 1.87
C VAL A 96 2.24 -4.06 2.16
N THR A 97 1.98 -4.39 3.42
CA THR A 97 0.75 -5.09 3.83
C THR A 97 -0.50 -4.27 3.48
N CYS A 98 -0.47 -2.96 3.66
CA CYS A 98 -1.54 -2.04 3.26
C CYS A 98 -1.80 -2.09 1.75
N VAL A 99 -0.75 -2.05 0.92
CA VAL A 99 -0.89 -2.19 -0.55
C VAL A 99 -1.47 -3.57 -0.91
N LEU A 100 -1.00 -4.64 -0.27
CA LEU A 100 -1.53 -5.99 -0.51
C LEU A 100 -3.02 -6.10 -0.15
N ARG A 101 -3.48 -5.44 0.93
CA ARG A 101 -4.92 -5.37 1.27
C ARG A 101 -5.72 -4.65 0.20
N CYS A 102 -5.20 -3.55 -0.34
CA CYS A 102 -5.81 -2.84 -1.46
C CYS A 102 -5.95 -3.76 -2.68
N VAL A 103 -4.86 -4.43 -3.09
CA VAL A 103 -4.87 -5.34 -4.25
C VAL A 103 -5.83 -6.52 -4.03
N ARG A 104 -5.83 -7.13 -2.85
CA ARG A 104 -6.78 -8.21 -2.51
C ARG A 104 -8.23 -7.75 -2.56
N SER A 105 -8.51 -6.54 -2.09
CA SER A 105 -9.84 -5.93 -2.22
C SER A 105 -10.24 -5.78 -3.69
N LEU A 106 -9.33 -5.30 -4.56
CA LEU A 106 -9.60 -5.20 -6.00
C LEU A 106 -9.91 -6.57 -6.60
N VAL A 107 -9.03 -7.56 -6.39
CA VAL A 107 -9.20 -8.92 -6.94
C VAL A 107 -10.51 -9.54 -6.47
N SER A 108 -10.85 -9.39 -5.19
CA SER A 108 -12.13 -9.88 -4.64
C SER A 108 -13.33 -9.21 -5.30
N THR A 109 -13.28 -7.91 -5.58
CA THR A 109 -14.36 -7.20 -6.26
C THR A 109 -14.49 -7.62 -7.72
N LEU A 110 -13.38 -7.79 -8.44
CA LEU A 110 -13.37 -8.23 -9.84
C LEU A 110 -13.92 -9.66 -10.01
N ALA A 111 -13.61 -10.55 -9.06
CA ALA A 111 -14.07 -11.94 -9.07
C ALA A 111 -15.61 -12.07 -8.99
N LEU A 112 -16.32 -11.08 -8.43
CA LEU A 112 -17.80 -11.09 -8.38
C LEU A 112 -18.45 -11.06 -9.77
N THR A 113 -17.71 -10.58 -10.77
CA THR A 113 -18.14 -10.52 -12.17
C THR A 113 -17.63 -11.66 -13.02
N ASP A 114 -16.59 -12.37 -12.61
CA ASP A 114 -16.10 -13.54 -13.35
C ASP A 114 -16.97 -14.79 -13.11
N GLY A 115 -17.79 -14.78 -12.06
CA GLY A 115 -18.76 -15.83 -11.73
C GLY A 115 -20.19 -15.60 -12.25
N SER A 116 -20.49 -14.50 -12.93
CA SER A 116 -21.82 -14.25 -13.50
C SER A 116 -22.03 -15.05 -14.80
N PRO A 117 -23.19 -15.72 -15.01
CA PRO A 117 -23.48 -16.38 -16.27
C PRO A 117 -23.33 -15.41 -17.44
N LYS A 118 -22.66 -15.85 -18.50
CA LYS A 118 -22.65 -15.11 -19.77
C LYS A 118 -24.05 -15.21 -20.36
N GLU A 119 -24.80 -14.11 -20.37
CA GLU A 119 -25.95 -13.95 -21.26
C GLU A 119 -25.50 -13.87 -22.72
#